data_AF-E1YIS2-F1
#
_entry.id   AF-E1YIS2-F1
#
_cell.length_a   1.000
_cell.length_b   1.000
_cell.length_c   1.000
_cell.angle_alpha   90.00
_cell.angle_beta   90.00
_cell.angle_gamma   90.00
#
_symmetry.space_group_name_H-M   'P 1'
#
loop_
_entity.id
_entity.type
_entity.pdbx_description
1 polymer ?
#
loop_
_entity_poly.entity_id
_entity_poly.type
_entity_poly.pdbx_seq_one_letter_code
_entity_poly.pdbx_strand_id
1 'polypeptide(L)'
;MIKIIIEAKSMTLQTITVRPVLKEEEQEYIKLMAKHHYLGFAPKIGETMWYVATVDKEWVSLIGFSVSALKCKVRDQWIGWTYRYQFDRLKLIVNNNRFLILPGWHINNLGSRTISLCLKRIVDDWVRFFGHKIVLVETFVDPDLYLGTVYRASNWLYIGDTKGFRRKSRGYAKEIGNSKMVFVRPLHRDARRILSQSILEKSYNTGGKKMKIKAEHMYSLPDFFKSVDDPRREQGKRHQLSTVLAIATGAILCGMRGYKAIWDWADSLSQNARARFCCRYEKGKYIVPSESIIRDVLVRVNPVSLDKALRCWNDVYGKGDESLAIDGKVMRNAIDEGGQQTHIMSVVGHESQNCYTQKK
;
A
#
# COMPACT_ATOMS: atom_id res chain seq x y z
N MET A 1 10.29 48.68 -17.42
CA MET A 1 10.97 47.36 -17.48
C MET A 1 10.54 46.41 -16.35
N ILE A 2 10.64 46.79 -15.06
CA ILE A 2 10.23 45.94 -13.92
C ILE A 2 8.73 45.58 -13.94
N LYS A 3 7.85 46.54 -14.24
CA LYS A 3 6.39 46.32 -14.32
C LYS A 3 6.00 45.31 -15.42
N ILE A 4 6.66 45.40 -16.59
CA ILE A 4 6.48 44.50 -17.73
C ILE A 4 6.96 43.07 -17.39
N ILE A 5 8.08 42.94 -16.66
CA ILE A 5 8.58 41.62 -16.21
C ILE A 5 7.66 40.99 -15.16
N ILE A 6 7.07 41.80 -14.27
CA ILE A 6 6.09 41.33 -13.28
C ILE A 6 4.77 40.92 -13.95
N GLU A 7 4.28 41.70 -14.92
CA GLU A 7 3.07 41.37 -15.70
C GLU A 7 3.29 40.11 -16.55
N ALA A 8 4.44 39.98 -17.23
CA ALA A 8 4.79 38.78 -17.98
C ALA A 8 4.84 37.54 -17.07
N LYS A 9 5.53 37.61 -15.93
CA LYS A 9 5.60 36.50 -14.95
C LYS A 9 4.25 36.17 -14.32
N SER A 10 3.38 37.17 -14.14
CA SER A 10 2.01 36.97 -13.62
C SER A 10 1.12 36.26 -14.65
N MET A 11 1.21 36.64 -15.93
CA MET A 11 0.52 35.94 -17.02
C MET A 11 1.00 34.49 -17.17
N THR A 12 2.30 34.24 -17.03
CA THR A 12 2.89 32.89 -17.03
C THR A 12 2.28 31.97 -15.97
N LEU A 13 1.88 32.48 -14.80
CA LEU A 13 1.28 31.66 -13.74
C LEU A 13 -0.16 31.26 -14.03
N GLN A 14 -0.89 32.07 -14.80
CA GLN A 14 -2.27 31.76 -15.20
C GLN A 14 -2.33 30.68 -16.27
N THR A 15 -1.30 30.59 -17.11
CA THR A 15 -1.20 29.61 -18.21
C THR A 15 -0.64 28.25 -17.77
N ILE A 16 -0.17 28.12 -16.51
CA ILE A 16 0.29 26.81 -16.00
C ILE A 16 -0.86 25.81 -16.06
N THR A 17 -0.62 24.74 -16.81
CA THR A 17 -1.48 23.55 -16.80
C THR A 17 -0.72 22.36 -16.21
N VAL A 18 -1.45 21.39 -15.68
CA VAL A 18 -0.85 20.15 -15.17
C VAL A 18 -1.59 18.96 -15.74
N ARG A 19 -0.85 17.92 -16.09
CA ARG A 19 -1.40 16.66 -16.60
C ARG A 19 -0.53 15.47 -16.20
N PRO A 20 -1.10 14.25 -16.19
CA PRO A 20 -0.29 13.04 -16.12
C PRO A 20 0.76 13.02 -17.22
N VAL A 21 1.95 12.52 -16.88
CA VAL A 21 3.01 12.23 -17.84
C VAL A 21 2.55 11.09 -18.75
N LEU A 22 2.70 11.28 -20.06
CA LEU A 22 2.35 10.25 -21.04
C LEU A 22 3.42 9.15 -21.07
N LYS A 23 3.06 7.98 -21.58
CA LYS A 23 3.97 6.82 -21.60
C LYS A 23 5.25 7.11 -22.39
N GLU A 24 5.12 7.86 -23.48
CA GLU A 24 6.21 8.25 -24.38
C GLU A 24 7.13 9.31 -23.75
N GLU A 25 6.63 10.03 -22.75
CA GLU A 25 7.33 11.10 -22.04
C GLU A 25 8.05 10.62 -20.76
N GLU A 26 7.84 9.36 -20.35
CA GLU A 26 8.41 8.83 -19.12
C GLU A 26 9.93 8.90 -19.08
N GLN A 27 10.59 8.67 -20.22
CA GLN A 27 12.06 8.71 -20.29
C GLN A 27 12.60 10.12 -20.03
N GLU A 28 11.95 11.16 -20.57
CA GLU A 28 12.36 12.54 -20.31
C GLU A 28 12.07 12.94 -18.86
N TYR A 29 10.95 12.50 -18.29
CA TYR A 29 10.66 12.67 -16.86
C TYR A 29 11.74 12.04 -15.98
N ILE A 30 12.12 10.78 -16.27
CA ILE A 30 13.15 10.04 -15.53
C ILE A 30 14.48 10.80 -15.60
N LYS A 31 14.90 11.20 -16.81
CA LYS A 31 16.14 11.90 -17.06
C LYS A 31 16.21 13.24 -16.32
N LEU A 32 15.18 14.07 -16.42
CA LEU A 32 15.12 15.37 -15.74
C LEU A 32 15.08 15.22 -14.22
N MET A 33 14.29 14.26 -13.70
CA MET A 33 14.23 13.99 -12.26
C MET A 33 15.57 13.48 -11.73
N ALA A 34 16.25 12.58 -12.45
CA ALA A 34 17.57 12.09 -12.08
C ALA A 34 18.63 13.20 -12.10
N LYS A 35 18.56 14.11 -13.08
CA LYS A 35 19.54 15.19 -13.25
C LYS A 35 19.38 16.32 -12.24
N HIS A 36 18.14 16.69 -11.89
CA HIS A 36 17.88 17.95 -11.18
C HIS A 36 17.27 17.80 -9.78
N HIS A 37 16.64 16.68 -9.44
CA HIS A 37 16.11 16.49 -8.09
C HIS A 37 17.24 16.05 -7.14
N TYR A 38 17.34 16.66 -5.96
CA TYR A 38 18.41 16.39 -4.99
C TYR A 38 18.48 14.92 -4.50
N LEU A 39 17.35 14.22 -4.48
CA LEU A 39 17.26 12.77 -4.21
C LEU A 39 17.26 11.88 -5.48
N GLY A 40 17.47 12.49 -6.64
CA GLY A 40 17.34 11.83 -7.94
C GLY A 40 15.96 11.24 -8.22
N PHE A 41 15.93 10.41 -9.26
CA PHE A 41 14.75 9.69 -9.70
C PHE A 41 14.29 8.61 -8.69
N ALA A 42 12.98 8.44 -8.57
CA ALA A 42 12.36 7.35 -7.82
C ALA A 42 11.47 6.51 -8.74
N PRO A 43 11.67 5.19 -8.84
CA PRO A 43 10.85 4.32 -9.68
C PRO A 43 9.40 4.25 -9.19
N LYS A 44 8.46 3.96 -10.09
CA LYS A 44 7.07 3.68 -9.73
C LYS A 44 7.03 2.42 -8.86
N ILE A 45 6.55 2.56 -7.62
CA ILE A 45 6.38 1.44 -6.68
C ILE A 45 4.93 1.45 -6.21
N GLY A 46 4.21 0.37 -6.51
CA GLY A 46 2.77 0.31 -6.29
C GLY A 46 2.02 1.32 -7.16
N GLU A 47 0.87 1.78 -6.68
CA GLU A 47 0.08 2.84 -7.31
C GLU A 47 0.90 4.14 -7.27
N THR A 48 1.36 4.60 -8.44
CA THR A 48 2.18 5.81 -8.58
C THR A 48 1.76 6.56 -9.84
N MET A 49 1.54 7.87 -9.71
CA MET A 49 1.31 8.80 -10.81
C MET A 49 2.39 9.87 -10.87
N TRP A 50 2.79 10.21 -12.08
CA TRP A 50 3.66 11.35 -12.36
C TRP A 50 2.87 12.40 -13.11
N TYR A 51 3.06 13.66 -12.73
CA TYR A 51 2.51 14.80 -13.41
C TYR A 51 3.63 15.70 -13.90
N VAL A 52 3.37 16.34 -15.02
CA VAL A 52 4.14 17.45 -15.56
C VAL A 52 3.29 18.70 -15.53
N ALA A 53 3.88 19.80 -15.08
CA ALA A 53 3.34 21.13 -15.27
C ALA A 53 3.96 21.77 -16.51
N THR A 54 3.14 22.44 -17.32
CA THR A 54 3.60 23.13 -18.52
C THR A 54 3.10 24.57 -18.61
N VAL A 55 3.91 25.41 -19.24
CA VAL A 55 3.58 26.75 -19.71
C VAL A 55 3.84 26.74 -21.21
N ASP A 56 2.83 27.08 -22.03
CA ASP A 56 2.95 27.11 -23.49
C ASP A 56 3.60 25.83 -24.08
N LYS A 57 3.25 24.68 -23.50
CA LYS A 57 3.76 23.32 -23.80
C LYS A 57 5.20 23.03 -23.31
N GLU A 58 5.94 24.01 -22.82
CA GLU A 58 7.24 23.79 -22.19
C GLU A 58 7.07 23.21 -20.78
N TRP A 59 7.92 22.26 -20.40
CA TRP A 59 7.90 21.65 -19.07
C TRP A 59 8.54 22.59 -18.06
N VAL A 60 7.84 22.87 -16.95
CA VAL A 60 8.30 23.83 -15.94
C VAL A 60 8.49 23.20 -14.56
N SER A 61 7.76 22.13 -14.25
CA SER A 61 7.95 21.36 -13.03
C SER A 61 7.41 19.93 -13.14
N LEU A 62 7.98 19.03 -12.35
CA LEU A 62 7.68 17.60 -12.31
C LEU A 62 7.27 17.21 -10.90
N ILE A 63 6.19 16.44 -10.75
CA ILE A 63 5.68 16.03 -9.43
C ILE A 63 5.18 14.59 -9.43
N GLY A 64 5.58 13.83 -8.42
CA GLY A 64 5.21 12.43 -8.24
C GLY A 64 4.30 12.22 -7.03
N PHE A 65 3.29 11.37 -7.20
CA PHE A 65 2.46 10.87 -6.12
C PHE A 65 2.52 9.35 -6.11
N SER A 66 2.92 8.75 -4.99
CA SER A 66 3.00 7.30 -4.81
C SER A 66 2.13 6.86 -3.63
N VAL A 67 2.10 5.56 -3.37
CA VAL A 67 1.54 5.00 -2.14
C VAL A 67 2.12 5.68 -0.90
N SER A 68 1.30 5.78 0.16
CA SER A 68 1.69 6.35 1.46
C SER A 68 2.84 5.59 2.15
N ALA A 69 3.57 6.28 3.02
CA ALA A 69 4.55 5.64 3.86
C ALA A 69 3.89 4.63 4.82
N LEU A 70 4.39 3.40 4.82
CA LEU A 70 3.84 2.30 5.61
C LEU A 70 3.72 2.62 7.11
N LYS A 71 4.72 3.33 7.66
CA LYS A 71 4.77 3.72 9.07
C LYS A 71 5.11 5.20 9.18
N CYS A 72 4.22 5.99 9.78
CA CYS A 72 4.48 7.39 10.06
C CYS A 72 3.73 7.79 11.33
N LYS A 73 4.41 7.69 12.49
CA LYS A 73 3.80 7.89 13.81
C LYS A 73 3.08 9.25 13.92
N VAL A 74 3.70 10.31 13.40
CA VAL A 74 3.16 11.67 13.45
C VAL A 74 1.81 11.75 12.72
N ARG A 75 1.76 11.24 11.49
CA ARG A 75 0.51 11.13 10.73
C ARG A 75 -0.50 10.26 11.46
N ASP A 76 -0.09 9.10 11.95
CA ASP A 76 -1.00 8.15 12.60
C ASP A 76 -1.66 8.78 13.84
N GLN A 77 -0.88 9.53 14.63
CA GLN A 77 -1.38 10.31 15.78
C GLN A 77 -2.30 11.46 15.34
N TRP A 78 -1.94 12.18 14.28
CA TRP A 78 -2.78 13.25 13.75
C TRP A 78 -4.12 12.72 13.22
N ILE A 79 -4.14 11.60 12.50
CA ILE A 79 -5.39 10.97 12.06
C ILE A 79 -6.22 10.51 13.26
N GLY A 80 -5.58 9.96 14.29
CA GLY A 80 -6.24 9.45 15.49
C GLY A 80 -6.92 8.10 15.28
N TRP A 81 -6.53 7.36 14.24
CA TRP A 81 -7.04 6.01 13.99
C TRP A 81 -6.41 4.98 14.93
N THR A 82 -7.12 3.87 15.16
CA THR A 82 -6.54 2.72 15.87
C THR A 82 -5.68 1.91 14.92
N TYR A 83 -4.68 1.22 15.45
CA TYR A 83 -3.78 0.36 14.67
C TYR A 83 -4.52 -0.69 13.83
N ARG A 84 -5.70 -1.13 14.29
CA ARG A 84 -6.58 -2.07 13.58
C ARG A 84 -6.98 -1.60 12.18
N TYR A 85 -7.18 -0.29 11.99
CA TYR A 85 -7.66 0.26 10.72
C TYR A 85 -6.53 0.83 9.84
N GLN A 86 -5.35 1.02 10.42
CA GLN A 86 -4.24 1.73 9.79
C GLN A 86 -3.86 1.14 8.44
N PHE A 87 -3.48 -0.15 8.39
CA PHE A 87 -2.95 -0.77 7.17
C PHE A 87 -3.96 -0.82 6.04
N ASP A 88 -5.22 -1.10 6.37
CA ASP A 88 -6.30 -1.19 5.39
C ASP A 88 -6.59 0.16 4.71
N ARG A 89 -6.35 1.26 5.42
CA ARG A 89 -6.71 2.61 4.97
C ARG A 89 -5.52 3.39 4.42
N LEU A 90 -4.31 2.83 4.42
CA LEU A 90 -3.15 3.44 3.78
C LEU A 90 -3.35 3.67 2.28
N LYS A 91 -4.18 2.86 1.62
CA LYS A 91 -4.58 3.06 0.21
C LYS A 91 -5.42 4.31 -0.03
N LEU A 92 -6.01 4.89 1.02
CA LEU A 92 -6.74 6.16 0.93
C LEU A 92 -5.80 7.37 1.07
N ILE A 93 -4.50 7.13 1.25
CA ILE A 93 -3.48 8.15 1.46
C ILE A 93 -2.41 8.00 0.38
N VAL A 94 -2.04 9.12 -0.23
CA VAL A 94 -0.95 9.17 -1.21
C VAL A 94 0.18 10.07 -0.71
N ASN A 95 1.40 9.71 -1.07
CA ASN A 95 2.60 10.45 -0.74
C ASN A 95 3.05 11.28 -1.94
N ASN A 96 3.19 12.59 -1.79
CA ASN A 96 3.96 13.38 -2.73
C ASN A 96 5.45 13.12 -2.51
N ASN A 97 5.98 12.15 -3.25
CA ASN A 97 7.30 11.57 -3.02
C ASN A 97 8.43 12.33 -3.70
N ARG A 98 8.13 13.08 -4.77
CA ARG A 98 9.07 13.92 -5.52
C ARG A 98 8.38 15.18 -5.98
N PHE A 99 9.07 16.31 -5.87
CA PHE A 99 8.62 17.56 -6.45
C PHE A 99 9.84 18.37 -6.90
N LEU A 100 9.91 18.65 -8.20
CA LEU A 100 11.02 19.34 -8.85
C LEU A 100 10.48 20.53 -9.65
N ILE A 101 10.95 21.73 -9.33
CA ILE A 101 10.86 22.87 -10.24
C ILE A 101 12.09 22.81 -11.14
N LEU A 102 11.90 22.88 -12.47
CA LEU A 102 13.01 22.75 -13.40
C LEU A 102 13.93 23.98 -13.34
N PRO A 103 15.23 23.82 -13.60
CA PRO A 103 16.14 24.97 -13.68
C PRO A 103 15.63 26.01 -14.68
N GLY A 104 15.80 27.29 -14.35
CA GLY A 104 15.25 28.40 -15.14
C GLY A 104 13.80 28.76 -14.82
N TRP A 105 13.05 27.87 -14.15
CA TRP A 105 11.63 28.06 -13.82
C TRP A 105 11.37 28.42 -12.35
N HIS A 106 12.38 28.96 -11.65
CA HIS A 106 12.24 29.44 -10.27
C HIS A 106 11.50 30.79 -10.20
N ILE A 107 10.21 30.75 -10.51
CA ILE A 107 9.31 31.90 -10.48
C ILE A 107 8.46 31.83 -9.21
N ASN A 108 8.19 32.98 -8.59
CA ASN A 108 7.32 33.09 -7.42
C ASN A 108 6.00 32.36 -7.66
N ASN A 109 5.53 31.60 -6.67
CA ASN A 109 4.26 30.87 -6.66
C ASN A 109 4.11 29.74 -7.70
N LEU A 110 5.10 29.46 -8.55
CA LEU A 110 5.01 28.35 -9.51
C LEU A 110 4.81 27.01 -8.79
N GLY A 111 5.60 26.75 -7.75
CA GLY A 111 5.51 25.50 -6.98
C GLY A 111 4.15 25.32 -6.29
N SER A 112 3.66 26.35 -5.61
CA SER A 112 2.36 26.31 -4.92
C SER A 112 1.19 26.22 -5.92
N ARG A 113 1.32 26.85 -7.09
CA ARG A 113 0.34 26.75 -8.19
C ARG A 113 0.31 25.33 -8.76
N THR A 114 1.46 24.75 -9.12
CA THR A 114 1.56 23.38 -9.64
C THR A 114 0.91 22.37 -8.70
N ILE A 115 1.26 22.40 -7.40
CA ILE A 115 0.71 21.44 -6.45
C ILE A 115 -0.80 21.64 -6.26
N SER A 116 -1.27 22.89 -6.23
CA SER A 116 -2.70 23.20 -6.12
C SER A 116 -3.48 22.65 -7.32
N LEU A 117 -2.94 22.79 -8.54
CA LEU A 117 -3.54 22.23 -9.75
C LEU A 117 -3.55 20.70 -9.74
N CYS A 118 -2.48 20.06 -9.27
CA CYS A 118 -2.43 18.60 -9.13
C CYS A 118 -3.48 18.12 -8.13
N LEU A 119 -3.58 18.76 -6.96
CA LEU A 119 -4.53 18.40 -5.92
C LEU A 119 -6.00 18.53 -6.35
N LYS A 120 -6.31 19.42 -7.31
CA LYS A 120 -7.66 19.57 -7.88
C LYS A 120 -8.11 18.37 -8.72
N ARG A 121 -7.16 17.61 -9.29
CA ARG A 121 -7.45 16.52 -10.23
C ARG A 121 -7.07 15.14 -9.70
N ILE A 122 -6.16 15.07 -8.73
CA ILE A 122 -5.55 13.81 -8.29
C ILE A 122 -6.58 12.79 -7.81
N VAL A 123 -7.68 13.20 -7.18
CA VAL A 123 -8.73 12.27 -6.72
C VAL A 123 -9.36 11.54 -7.91
N ASP A 124 -9.77 12.28 -8.93
CA ASP A 124 -10.44 11.72 -10.11
C ASP A 124 -9.48 10.89 -10.95
N ASP A 125 -8.26 11.39 -11.12
CA ASP A 125 -7.19 10.66 -11.80
C ASP A 125 -6.86 9.35 -11.05
N TRP A 126 -6.76 9.36 -9.72
CA TRP A 126 -6.47 8.15 -8.95
C TRP A 126 -7.59 7.10 -9.08
N VAL A 127 -8.86 7.53 -9.08
CA VAL A 127 -9.99 6.66 -9.35
C VAL A 127 -9.91 6.09 -10.76
N ARG A 128 -9.63 6.92 -11.76
CA ARG A 128 -9.54 6.50 -13.16
C ARG A 128 -8.43 5.47 -13.39
N PHE A 129 -7.26 5.64 -12.77
CA PHE A 129 -6.10 4.79 -13.00
C PHE A 129 -6.03 3.56 -12.07
N PHE A 130 -6.55 3.65 -10.85
CA PHE A 130 -6.40 2.59 -9.83
C PHE A 130 -7.72 2.10 -9.24
N GLY A 131 -8.86 2.67 -9.65
CA GLY A 131 -10.19 2.20 -9.27
C GLY A 131 -10.63 2.56 -7.87
N HIS A 132 -9.94 3.47 -7.17
CA HIS A 132 -10.35 3.90 -5.84
C HIS A 132 -10.04 5.36 -5.50
N LYS A 133 -10.82 5.90 -4.57
CA LYS A 133 -10.65 7.26 -4.05
C LYS A 133 -9.51 7.35 -3.04
N ILE A 134 -8.98 8.55 -2.92
CA ILE A 134 -8.01 8.96 -1.90
C ILE A 134 -8.58 10.16 -1.14
N VAL A 135 -8.21 10.32 0.13
CA VAL A 135 -8.77 11.35 1.02
C VAL A 135 -7.71 12.23 1.67
N LEU A 136 -6.44 11.84 1.58
CA LEU A 136 -5.32 12.56 2.18
C LEU A 136 -4.08 12.47 1.29
N VAL A 137 -3.35 13.58 1.18
CA VAL A 137 -1.98 13.59 0.67
C VAL A 137 -1.02 13.89 1.81
N GLU A 138 0.10 13.20 1.86
CA GLU A 138 1.22 13.46 2.76
C GLU A 138 2.50 13.80 1.98
N THR A 139 3.44 14.47 2.61
CA THR A 139 4.80 14.66 2.09
C THR A 139 5.80 14.77 3.24
N PHE A 140 7.08 14.59 2.91
CA PHE A 140 8.19 14.67 3.85
C PHE A 140 9.20 15.68 3.33
N VAL A 141 9.48 16.71 4.15
CA VAL A 141 10.40 17.78 3.80
C VAL A 141 11.64 17.69 4.69
N ASP A 142 12.80 17.81 4.07
CA ASP A 142 14.08 17.88 4.77
C ASP A 142 14.31 19.30 5.31
N PRO A 143 14.22 19.55 6.64
CA PRO A 143 14.32 20.90 7.19
C PRO A 143 15.69 21.53 6.99
N ASP A 144 16.76 20.73 6.81
CA ASP A 144 18.11 21.24 6.57
C ASP A 144 18.30 21.78 5.15
N LEU A 145 17.45 21.35 4.21
CA LEU A 145 17.50 21.76 2.81
C LEU A 145 16.36 22.71 2.45
N TYR A 146 15.19 22.53 3.05
CA TYR A 146 13.96 23.21 2.63
C TYR A 146 13.04 23.54 3.81
N LEU A 147 12.47 24.75 3.78
CA LEU A 147 11.51 25.23 4.79
C LEU A 147 10.06 24.73 4.58
N GLY A 148 9.82 23.98 3.50
CA GLY A 148 8.49 23.52 3.11
C GLY A 148 7.56 24.63 2.59
N THR A 149 8.12 25.74 2.11
CA THR A 149 7.39 26.95 1.70
C THR A 149 6.25 26.68 0.73
N VAL A 150 6.45 25.81 -0.28
CA VAL A 150 5.42 25.47 -1.26
C VAL A 150 4.19 24.80 -0.63
N TYR A 151 4.40 23.97 0.40
CA TYR A 151 3.32 23.29 1.12
C TYR A 151 2.60 24.25 2.06
N ARG A 152 3.36 25.08 2.80
CA ARG A 152 2.81 26.14 3.66
C ARG A 152 1.94 27.11 2.86
N ALA A 153 2.42 27.55 1.69
CA ALA A 153 1.69 28.44 0.80
C ALA A 153 0.45 27.80 0.14
N SER A 154 0.33 26.47 0.16
CA SER A 154 -0.78 25.74 -0.48
C SER A 154 -1.76 25.13 0.53
N ASN A 155 -1.85 25.71 1.74
CA ASN A 155 -2.76 25.26 2.81
C ASN A 155 -2.56 23.79 3.24
N TRP A 156 -1.31 23.33 3.25
CA TRP A 156 -0.95 22.06 3.89
C TRP A 156 -0.72 22.28 5.38
N LEU A 157 -1.12 21.28 6.18
CA LEU A 157 -0.95 21.27 7.62
C LEU A 157 0.40 20.66 7.96
N TYR A 158 1.26 21.41 8.64
CA TYR A 158 2.40 20.82 9.34
C TYR A 158 1.89 20.07 10.58
N ILE A 159 2.23 18.79 10.69
CA ILE A 159 1.71 17.93 11.78
C ILE A 159 2.80 17.42 12.74
N GLY A 160 4.06 17.76 12.48
CA GLY A 160 5.20 17.40 13.31
C GLY A 160 6.32 16.73 12.53
N ASP A 161 7.26 16.17 13.27
CA ASP A 161 8.57 15.73 12.80
C ASP A 161 8.76 14.22 12.90
N THR A 162 9.33 13.61 11.86
CA THR A 162 9.69 12.19 11.89
C THR A 162 10.91 11.95 12.79
N LYS A 163 11.01 10.76 13.39
CA LYS A 163 12.14 10.41 14.27
C LYS A 163 13.44 10.00 13.53
N GLY A 164 13.54 10.26 12.22
CA GLY A 164 14.77 10.01 11.46
C GLY A 164 15.11 8.53 11.18
N PHE A 165 14.14 7.62 11.22
CA PHE A 165 14.41 6.19 10.98
C PHE A 165 14.55 5.87 9.49
N ARG A 166 15.60 5.11 9.12
CA ARG A 166 15.77 4.53 7.77
C ARG A 166 15.73 3.01 7.85
N ARG A 167 15.13 2.39 6.82
CA ARG A 167 15.11 0.92 6.67
C ARG A 167 16.49 0.43 6.22
N LYS A 168 17.12 -0.45 6.99
CA LYS A 168 18.30 -1.26 6.62
C LYS A 168 17.86 -2.67 6.20
N SER A 169 18.72 -3.41 5.50
CA SER A 169 18.41 -4.77 4.99
C SER A 169 17.98 -5.77 6.08
N ARG A 170 18.38 -5.56 7.34
CA ARG A 170 18.03 -6.39 8.51
C ARG A 170 17.18 -5.69 9.59
N GLY A 171 16.46 -4.60 9.26
CA GLY A 171 15.56 -3.95 10.22
C GLY A 171 15.51 -2.43 10.11
N TYR A 172 15.16 -1.76 11.20
CA TYR A 172 15.21 -0.29 11.31
C TYR A 172 16.34 0.06 12.27
N ALA A 173 17.27 0.90 11.83
CA ALA A 173 18.34 1.42 12.68
C ALA A 173 18.09 2.90 12.97
N LYS A 174 18.41 3.32 14.18
CA LYS A 174 18.41 4.71 14.62
C LYS A 174 19.78 5.30 14.28
N GLU A 175 20.04 5.55 13.00
CA GLU A 175 21.24 6.27 12.56
C GLU A 175 20.83 7.47 11.70
N ILE A 176 21.19 8.67 12.18
CA ILE A 176 21.45 9.96 11.49
C ILE A 176 20.62 10.26 10.22
N GLY A 177 19.35 9.87 10.18
CA GLY A 177 18.41 10.46 9.26
C GLY A 177 17.93 11.76 9.87
N ASN A 178 18.21 12.90 9.26
CA ASN A 178 17.64 14.16 9.74
C ASN A 178 16.12 14.04 9.80
N SER A 179 15.56 14.51 10.91
CA SER A 179 14.13 14.58 11.12
C SER A 179 13.49 15.25 9.91
N LYS A 180 12.47 14.62 9.33
CA LYS A 180 11.68 15.21 8.24
C LYS A 180 10.44 15.87 8.80
N MET A 181 10.18 17.11 8.38
CA MET A 181 8.90 17.76 8.60
C MET A 181 7.82 17.00 7.83
N VAL A 182 6.72 16.67 8.50
CA VAL A 182 5.57 16.00 7.89
C VAL A 182 4.48 17.03 7.61
N PHE A 183 4.10 17.15 6.34
CA PHE A 183 2.95 17.95 5.94
C PHE A 183 1.85 17.04 5.39
N VAL A 184 0.59 17.39 5.68
CA VAL A 184 -0.58 16.70 5.14
C VAL A 184 -1.58 17.68 4.55
N ARG A 185 -2.28 17.22 3.50
CA ARG A 185 -3.37 17.96 2.86
C ARG A 185 -4.61 17.07 2.77
N PRO A 186 -5.66 17.36 3.56
CA PRO A 186 -6.96 16.74 3.39
C PRO A 186 -7.51 17.03 1.99
N LEU A 187 -7.91 15.98 1.27
CA LEU A 187 -8.63 16.08 -0.01
C LEU A 187 -10.15 16.02 0.18
N HIS A 188 -10.59 15.69 1.40
CA HIS A 188 -11.97 15.68 1.83
C HIS A 188 -12.10 16.42 3.17
N ARG A 189 -13.19 17.17 3.37
CA ARG A 189 -13.43 17.94 4.61
C ARG A 189 -13.36 17.07 5.88
N ASP A 190 -13.87 15.84 5.75
CA ASP A 190 -13.92 14.85 6.83
C ASP A 190 -12.78 13.82 6.77
N ALA A 191 -11.65 14.12 6.11
CA ALA A 191 -10.59 13.12 5.86
C ALA A 191 -10.17 12.35 7.13
N ARG A 192 -9.95 13.05 8.25
CA ARG A 192 -9.60 12.41 9.54
C ARG A 192 -10.69 11.44 10.00
N ARG A 193 -11.96 11.87 9.98
CA ARG A 193 -13.11 11.04 10.37
C ARG A 193 -13.24 9.81 9.48
N ILE A 194 -13.15 9.97 8.15
CA ILE A 194 -13.20 8.85 7.20
C ILE A 194 -12.09 7.85 7.49
N LEU A 195 -10.88 8.34 7.78
CA LEU A 195 -9.73 7.50 8.07
C LEU A 195 -9.80 6.84 9.46
N SER A 196 -10.49 7.42 10.45
CA SER A 196 -10.52 6.92 11.83
C SER A 196 -11.78 6.17 12.24
N GLN A 197 -12.93 6.40 11.57
CA GLN A 197 -14.22 5.80 11.92
C GLN A 197 -14.22 4.27 11.89
N SER A 198 -15.05 3.58 12.67
CA SER A 198 -15.04 2.11 12.72
C SER A 198 -15.49 1.46 11.41
N ILE A 199 -16.48 2.05 10.74
CA ILE A 199 -17.08 1.55 9.50
C ILE A 199 -16.72 2.49 8.36
N LEU A 200 -16.06 1.96 7.33
CA LEU A 200 -15.70 2.72 6.14
C LEU A 200 -16.86 2.67 5.12
N GLU A 201 -17.17 3.81 4.52
CA GLU A 201 -18.19 3.86 3.47
C GLU A 201 -17.77 2.98 2.28
N LYS A 202 -18.75 2.37 1.59
CA LYS A 202 -18.50 1.45 0.48
C LYS A 202 -17.63 2.07 -0.61
N SER A 203 -17.77 3.37 -0.85
CA SER A 203 -17.01 4.14 -1.84
C SER A 203 -15.50 4.21 -1.57
N TYR A 204 -15.07 3.97 -0.32
CA TYR A 204 -13.67 3.98 0.11
C TYR A 204 -13.13 2.57 0.40
N ASN A 205 -13.90 1.51 0.17
CA ASN A 205 -13.42 0.16 0.36
C ASN A 205 -12.45 -0.23 -0.75
N THR A 206 -11.15 -0.10 -0.48
CA THR A 206 -10.08 -0.44 -1.41
C THR A 206 -9.69 -1.91 -1.26
N GLY A 207 -10.56 -2.80 -1.71
CA GLY A 207 -10.35 -4.24 -1.71
C GLY A 207 -11.61 -4.99 -2.12
N GLY A 208 -11.45 -6.13 -2.80
CA GLY A 208 -12.54 -7.09 -3.00
C GLY A 208 -13.19 -7.48 -1.66
N LYS A 209 -14.44 -7.97 -1.71
CA LYS A 209 -15.25 -8.36 -0.54
C LYS A 209 -14.39 -9.14 0.45
N LYS A 210 -14.12 -8.56 1.63
CA LYS A 210 -13.47 -9.26 2.74
C LYS A 210 -14.43 -10.33 3.23
N MET A 211 -14.07 -11.61 3.07
CA MET A 211 -14.89 -12.71 3.55
C MET A 211 -14.87 -12.72 5.08
N LYS A 212 -16.04 -12.78 5.73
CA LYS A 212 -16.11 -13.23 7.13
C LYS A 212 -15.96 -14.74 7.11
N ILE A 213 -14.86 -15.25 7.65
CA ILE A 213 -14.67 -16.70 7.75
C ILE A 213 -15.73 -17.29 8.68
N LYS A 214 -16.57 -18.17 8.14
CA LYS A 214 -17.60 -18.89 8.89
C LYS A 214 -16.97 -19.95 9.80
N ALA A 215 -17.71 -20.36 10.83
CA ALA A 215 -17.25 -21.37 11.78
C ALA A 215 -16.88 -22.71 11.11
N GLU A 216 -17.62 -23.10 10.07
CA GLU A 216 -17.36 -24.28 9.25
C GLU A 216 -15.96 -24.26 8.62
N HIS A 217 -15.58 -23.13 8.02
CA HIS A 217 -14.24 -22.96 7.44
C HIS A 217 -13.17 -22.91 8.50
N MET A 218 -13.40 -22.29 9.67
CA MET A 218 -12.42 -22.29 10.76
C MET A 218 -12.08 -23.71 11.21
N TYR A 219 -13.08 -24.60 11.23
CA TYR A 219 -12.94 -26.00 11.63
C TYR A 219 -12.25 -26.85 10.56
N SER A 220 -12.67 -26.73 9.30
CA SER A 220 -12.18 -27.61 8.24
C SER A 220 -10.83 -27.20 7.65
N LEU A 221 -10.50 -25.90 7.69
CA LEU A 221 -9.33 -25.37 7.00
C LEU A 221 -8.00 -25.97 7.47
N PRO A 222 -7.75 -26.24 8.77
CA PRO A 222 -6.58 -26.99 9.21
C PRO A 222 -6.43 -28.38 8.55
N ASP A 223 -7.53 -29.06 8.25
CA ASP A 223 -7.48 -30.42 7.71
C ASP A 223 -6.87 -30.48 6.31
N PHE A 224 -7.14 -29.48 5.47
CA PHE A 224 -6.56 -29.39 4.12
C PHE A 224 -5.05 -29.23 4.13
N PHE A 225 -4.47 -28.73 5.22
CA PHE A 225 -3.04 -28.53 5.36
C PHE A 225 -2.31 -29.68 6.06
N LYS A 226 -2.99 -30.74 6.49
CA LYS A 226 -2.36 -31.88 7.17
C LYS A 226 -1.36 -32.64 6.30
N SER A 227 -1.54 -32.62 4.98
CA SER A 227 -0.64 -33.27 4.03
C SER A 227 0.57 -32.41 3.64
N VAL A 228 0.74 -31.22 4.23
CA VAL A 228 1.88 -30.34 3.95
C VAL A 228 3.01 -30.69 4.91
N ASP A 229 4.18 -31.00 4.37
CA ASP A 229 5.36 -31.33 5.16
C ASP A 229 5.83 -30.14 6.00
N ASP A 230 6.15 -30.38 7.27
CA ASP A 230 6.62 -29.34 8.19
C ASP A 230 8.12 -29.09 7.99
N PRO A 231 8.52 -27.92 7.44
CA PRO A 231 9.92 -27.63 7.15
C PRO A 231 10.73 -27.23 8.39
N ARG A 232 10.09 -27.19 9.57
CA ARG A 232 10.74 -26.80 10.83
C ARG A 232 11.46 -28.00 11.46
N ARG A 233 12.55 -27.72 12.16
CA ARG A 233 13.27 -28.71 12.98
C ARG A 233 12.36 -29.23 14.11
N GLU A 234 12.59 -30.45 14.58
CA GLU A 234 11.81 -31.05 15.68
C GLU A 234 11.78 -30.17 16.94
N GLN A 235 12.90 -29.51 17.25
CA GLN A 235 12.96 -28.51 18.31
C GLN A 235 12.25 -27.23 17.85
N GLY A 236 11.07 -26.96 18.43
CA GLY A 236 10.30 -25.73 18.17
C GLY A 236 8.89 -25.93 17.61
N LYS A 237 8.47 -27.18 17.37
CA LYS A 237 7.10 -27.52 16.92
C LYS A 237 6.06 -27.40 18.05
N ARG A 238 5.85 -26.19 18.56
CA ARG A 238 4.81 -25.92 19.59
C ARG A 238 3.41 -25.85 18.99
N HIS A 239 3.28 -25.34 17.77
CA HIS A 239 2.01 -25.26 17.06
C HIS A 239 2.07 -26.18 15.84
N GLN A 240 0.99 -26.92 15.58
CA GLN A 240 0.88 -27.75 14.38
C GLN A 240 1.00 -26.87 13.13
N LEU A 241 1.69 -27.37 12.09
CA LEU A 241 1.86 -26.64 10.84
C LEU A 241 0.51 -26.27 10.21
N SER A 242 -0.39 -27.25 10.16
CA SER A 242 -1.76 -27.11 9.67
C SER A 242 -2.51 -25.94 10.31
N THR A 243 -2.42 -25.80 11.63
CA THR A 243 -3.00 -24.67 12.37
C THR A 243 -2.39 -23.33 11.98
N VAL A 244 -1.05 -23.26 11.84
CA VAL A 244 -0.38 -22.02 11.45
C VAL A 244 -0.79 -21.59 10.04
N LEU A 245 -0.84 -22.54 9.10
CA LEU A 245 -1.27 -22.30 7.72
C LEU A 245 -2.76 -21.95 7.62
N ALA A 246 -3.62 -22.59 8.41
CA ALA A 246 -5.04 -22.26 8.48
C ALA A 246 -5.31 -20.87 9.06
N ILE A 247 -4.60 -20.49 10.12
CA ILE A 247 -4.69 -19.13 10.67
C ILE A 247 -4.21 -18.09 9.65
N ALA A 248 -3.08 -18.35 8.99
CA ALA A 248 -2.58 -17.44 7.95
C ALA A 248 -3.57 -17.30 6.79
N THR A 249 -4.10 -18.42 6.29
CA THR A 249 -5.08 -18.45 5.20
C THR A 249 -6.38 -17.74 5.62
N GLY A 250 -6.93 -18.06 6.78
CA GLY A 250 -8.14 -17.42 7.30
C GLY A 250 -7.97 -15.91 7.50
N ALA A 251 -6.82 -15.47 8.00
CA ALA A 251 -6.49 -14.04 8.12
C ALA A 251 -6.41 -13.36 6.75
N ILE A 252 -5.74 -13.98 5.77
CA ILE A 252 -5.60 -13.45 4.40
C ILE A 252 -6.97 -13.35 3.72
N LEU A 253 -7.83 -14.36 3.87
CA LEU A 253 -9.21 -14.35 3.38
C LEU A 253 -10.06 -13.25 4.03
N CYS A 254 -9.80 -12.96 5.31
CA CYS A 254 -10.37 -11.80 6.01
C CYS A 254 -9.72 -10.46 5.62
N GLY A 255 -8.80 -10.45 4.66
CA GLY A 255 -8.14 -9.27 4.11
C GLY A 255 -6.88 -8.82 4.86
N MET A 256 -6.36 -9.61 5.81
CA MET A 256 -5.15 -9.25 6.55
C MET A 256 -3.92 -9.42 5.66
N ARG A 257 -3.03 -8.42 5.65
CA ARG A 257 -1.81 -8.42 4.84
C ARG A 257 -0.56 -8.25 5.69
N GLY A 258 0.37 -9.19 5.56
CA GLY A 258 1.64 -9.21 6.29
C GLY A 258 1.55 -9.92 7.64
N TYR A 259 2.71 -10.42 8.11
CA TYR A 259 2.80 -11.33 9.27
C TYR A 259 2.20 -10.77 10.56
N LYS A 260 2.48 -9.48 10.84
CA LYS A 260 1.95 -8.82 12.02
C LYS A 260 0.42 -8.73 12.00
N ALA A 261 -0.17 -8.35 10.87
CA ALA A 261 -1.63 -8.28 10.74
C ALA A 261 -2.31 -9.66 10.87
N ILE A 262 -1.66 -10.71 10.37
CA ILE A 262 -2.12 -12.10 10.55
C ILE A 262 -2.09 -12.46 12.05
N TRP A 263 -1.01 -12.14 12.74
CA TRP A 263 -0.89 -12.39 14.18
C TRP A 263 -1.91 -11.60 15.00
N ASP A 264 -2.04 -10.29 14.77
CA ASP A 264 -3.01 -9.43 15.47
C ASP A 264 -4.44 -9.93 15.26
N TRP A 265 -4.77 -10.39 14.05
CA TRP A 265 -6.06 -11.01 13.76
C TRP A 265 -6.25 -12.31 14.54
N ALA A 266 -5.25 -13.20 14.54
CA ALA A 266 -5.29 -14.46 15.26
C ALA A 266 -5.44 -14.25 16.78
N ASP A 267 -4.72 -13.28 17.35
CA ASP A 267 -4.82 -12.95 18.77
C ASP A 267 -6.16 -12.27 19.12
N SER A 268 -6.79 -11.56 18.17
CA SER A 268 -8.14 -11.03 18.39
C SER A 268 -9.27 -12.08 18.38
N LEU A 269 -8.98 -13.33 18.00
CA LEU A 269 -9.97 -14.41 17.97
C LEU A 269 -10.42 -14.81 19.37
N SER A 270 -11.73 -15.08 19.52
CA SER A 270 -12.30 -15.66 20.73
C SER A 270 -11.73 -17.06 20.99
N GLN A 271 -11.78 -17.53 22.24
CA GLN A 271 -11.29 -18.87 22.60
C GLN A 271 -11.96 -19.98 21.77
N ASN A 272 -13.26 -19.86 21.48
CA ASN A 272 -13.98 -20.81 20.63
C ASN A 272 -13.49 -20.77 19.17
N ALA A 273 -13.17 -19.60 18.64
CA ALA A 273 -12.61 -19.50 17.29
C ALA A 273 -11.19 -20.07 17.23
N ARG A 274 -10.35 -19.81 18.25
CA ARG A 274 -9.02 -20.41 18.38
C ARG A 274 -9.09 -21.94 18.47
N ALA A 275 -10.07 -22.47 19.22
CA ALA A 275 -10.32 -23.91 19.31
C ALA A 275 -10.67 -24.52 17.96
N ARG A 276 -11.52 -23.84 17.17
CA ARG A 276 -11.89 -24.29 15.80
C ARG A 276 -10.68 -24.38 14.87
N PHE A 277 -9.72 -23.47 14.98
CA PHE A 277 -8.45 -23.56 14.24
C PHE A 277 -7.46 -24.61 14.77
N CYS A 278 -7.83 -25.37 15.80
CA CYS A 278 -6.96 -26.32 16.49
C CYS A 278 -5.72 -25.65 17.12
N CYS A 279 -5.86 -24.42 17.63
CA CYS A 279 -4.80 -23.78 18.42
C CYS A 279 -4.33 -24.67 19.57
N ARG A 280 -3.08 -24.51 19.99
CA ARG A 280 -2.53 -25.26 21.14
C ARG A 280 -3.25 -24.84 22.41
N TYR A 281 -3.68 -25.81 23.21
CA TYR A 281 -4.26 -25.55 24.54
C TYR A 281 -3.18 -25.62 25.63
N GLU A 282 -3.08 -24.58 26.45
CA GLU A 282 -2.11 -24.51 27.55
C GLU A 282 -2.66 -23.58 28.64
N LYS A 283 -2.55 -24.00 29.92
CA LYS A 283 -2.99 -23.23 31.09
C LYS A 283 -4.43 -22.68 30.98
N GLY A 284 -5.36 -23.52 30.53
CA GLY A 284 -6.78 -23.17 30.46
C GLY A 284 -7.20 -22.33 29.26
N LYS A 285 -6.30 -22.06 28.30
CA LYS A 285 -6.58 -21.21 27.13
C LYS A 285 -5.96 -21.76 25.85
N TYR A 286 -6.63 -21.48 24.73
CA TYR A 286 -6.10 -21.69 23.39
C TYR A 286 -5.15 -20.56 22.99
N ILE A 287 -3.92 -20.92 22.66
CA ILE A 287 -2.81 -20.02 22.34
C ILE A 287 -2.55 -20.06 20.82
N VAL A 288 -2.53 -18.87 20.22
CA VAL A 288 -2.23 -18.67 18.80
C VAL A 288 -0.71 -18.68 18.56
N PRO A 289 -0.24 -19.05 17.36
CA PRO A 289 1.18 -18.91 17.01
C PRO A 289 1.60 -17.43 17.04
N SER A 290 2.83 -17.15 17.47
CA SER A 290 3.38 -15.79 17.46
C SER A 290 3.65 -15.29 16.04
N GLU A 291 3.80 -13.96 15.87
CA GLU A 291 4.22 -13.35 14.60
C GLU A 291 5.48 -14.03 14.03
N SER A 292 6.47 -14.31 14.89
CA SER A 292 7.71 -14.98 14.49
C SER A 292 7.48 -16.40 13.95
N ILE A 293 6.58 -17.18 14.57
CA ILE A 293 6.25 -18.54 14.12
C ILE A 293 5.51 -18.50 12.78
N ILE A 294 4.54 -17.58 12.63
CA ILE A 294 3.80 -17.39 11.38
C ILE A 294 4.76 -17.05 10.24
N ARG A 295 5.68 -16.10 10.49
CA ARG A 295 6.69 -15.72 9.50
C ARG A 295 7.63 -16.88 9.16
N ASP A 296 8.13 -17.60 10.16
CA ASP A 296 9.09 -18.70 9.94
C ASP A 296 8.46 -19.84 9.12
N VAL A 297 7.20 -20.20 9.41
CA VAL A 297 6.45 -21.19 8.63
C VAL A 297 6.23 -20.74 7.19
N LEU A 298 5.67 -19.54 6.99
CA LEU A 298 5.30 -19.07 5.65
C LEU A 298 6.51 -18.84 4.73
N VAL A 299 7.69 -18.57 5.29
CA VAL A 299 8.93 -18.40 4.51
C VAL A 299 9.51 -19.74 4.06
N ARG A 300 9.27 -20.83 4.79
CA ARG A 300 9.92 -22.13 4.57
C ARG A 300 9.02 -23.21 3.98
N VAL A 301 7.70 -23.05 4.09
CA VAL A 301 6.75 -24.04 3.59
C VAL A 301 6.93 -24.25 2.10
N ASN A 302 6.85 -25.50 1.66
CA ASN A 302 6.94 -25.83 0.25
C ASN A 302 5.77 -25.17 -0.51
N PRO A 303 6.02 -24.29 -1.49
CA PRO A 303 4.96 -23.55 -2.18
C PRO A 303 4.07 -24.45 -3.02
N VAL A 304 4.59 -25.55 -3.58
CA VAL A 304 3.82 -26.50 -4.41
C VAL A 304 2.84 -27.30 -3.56
N SER A 305 3.30 -27.82 -2.42
CA SER A 305 2.44 -28.56 -1.49
C SER A 305 1.36 -27.66 -0.87
N LEU A 306 1.70 -26.40 -0.57
CA LEU A 306 0.75 -25.42 -0.06
C LEU A 306 -0.31 -25.06 -1.11
N ASP A 307 0.09 -24.81 -2.36
CA ASP A 307 -0.83 -24.51 -3.46
C ASP A 307 -1.81 -25.67 -3.71
N LYS A 308 -1.32 -26.91 -3.69
CA LYS A 308 -2.16 -28.10 -3.80
C LYS A 308 -3.20 -28.17 -2.68
N ALA A 309 -2.81 -27.92 -1.43
CA ALA A 309 -3.72 -27.91 -0.29
C ALA A 309 -4.81 -26.83 -0.42
N LEU A 310 -4.43 -25.63 -0.88
CA LEU A 310 -5.36 -24.52 -1.13
C LEU A 310 -6.35 -24.84 -2.26
N ARG A 311 -5.90 -25.52 -3.33
CA ARG A 311 -6.77 -25.98 -4.41
C ARG A 311 -7.82 -26.98 -3.91
N CYS A 312 -7.39 -28.00 -3.16
CA CYS A 312 -8.32 -28.97 -2.59
C CYS A 312 -9.39 -28.30 -1.71
N TRP A 313 -8.99 -27.32 -0.90
CA TRP A 313 -9.94 -26.52 -0.12
C TRP A 313 -10.92 -25.76 -1.01
N ASN A 314 -10.40 -25.10 -2.05
CA ASN A 314 -11.20 -24.32 -2.97
C ASN A 314 -12.15 -25.19 -3.81
N ASP A 315 -11.76 -26.41 -4.23
CA ASP A 315 -12.63 -27.31 -4.99
C ASP A 315 -13.87 -27.76 -4.19
N VAL A 316 -13.72 -27.88 -2.87
CA VAL A 316 -14.80 -28.27 -1.95
C VAL A 316 -15.74 -27.09 -1.65
N TYR A 317 -15.21 -25.89 -1.46
CA TYR A 317 -15.99 -24.71 -1.06
C TYR A 317 -16.29 -23.73 -2.20
N GLY A 318 -15.83 -24.03 -3.42
CA GLY A 318 -15.80 -23.15 -4.58
C GLY A 318 -17.01 -23.18 -5.51
N LYS A 319 -17.93 -24.14 -5.42
CA LYS A 319 -18.92 -24.46 -6.48
C LYS A 319 -20.15 -23.53 -6.58
N GLY A 320 -19.98 -22.21 -6.47
CA GLY A 320 -21.11 -21.29 -6.22
C GLY A 320 -21.46 -20.19 -7.24
N ASP A 321 -20.68 -19.91 -8.30
CA ASP A 321 -20.92 -18.69 -9.11
C ASP A 321 -21.18 -18.88 -10.60
N GLU A 322 -22.12 -18.09 -11.11
CA GLU A 322 -22.47 -17.92 -12.53
C GLU A 322 -21.66 -16.82 -13.26
N SER A 323 -20.74 -16.11 -12.58
CA SER A 323 -19.92 -15.07 -13.21
C SER A 323 -18.48 -15.01 -12.68
N LEU A 324 -17.50 -14.86 -13.59
CA LEU A 324 -16.06 -14.99 -13.34
C LEU A 324 -15.32 -13.67 -13.63
N ALA A 325 -14.50 -13.20 -12.69
CA ALA A 325 -13.47 -12.17 -12.87
C ALA A 325 -12.10 -12.81 -13.07
N ILE A 326 -11.15 -12.15 -13.72
CA ILE A 326 -9.82 -12.71 -14.02
C ILE A 326 -8.74 -11.75 -13.52
N ASP A 327 -7.91 -12.18 -12.55
CA ASP A 327 -6.74 -11.46 -12.03
C ASP A 327 -5.46 -12.24 -12.38
N GLY A 328 -4.51 -11.61 -13.05
CA GLY A 328 -3.22 -12.20 -13.42
C GLY A 328 -2.08 -11.57 -12.63
N LYS A 329 -1.33 -12.37 -11.86
CA LYS A 329 -0.13 -11.93 -11.14
C LYS A 329 1.13 -12.53 -11.74
N VAL A 330 2.12 -11.67 -11.99
CA VAL A 330 3.46 -12.10 -12.41
C VAL A 330 4.30 -12.37 -11.17
N MET A 331 4.80 -13.59 -11.01
CA MET A 331 5.65 -13.96 -9.90
C MET A 331 7.07 -13.42 -10.12
N ARG A 332 7.51 -12.49 -9.26
CA ARG A 332 8.88 -12.00 -9.30
C ARG A 332 9.84 -13.14 -8.91
N ASN A 333 10.82 -13.40 -9.78
CA ASN A 333 11.90 -14.40 -9.64
C ASN A 333 11.49 -15.88 -9.78
N ALA A 334 10.26 -16.18 -10.22
CA ALA A 334 9.91 -17.53 -10.65
C ALA A 334 10.03 -17.58 -12.17
N ILE A 335 11.08 -18.22 -12.66
CA ILE A 335 11.35 -18.42 -14.09
C ILE A 335 11.02 -19.89 -14.39
N ASP A 336 10.22 -20.15 -15.41
CA ASP A 336 9.90 -21.52 -15.83
C ASP A 336 11.09 -22.19 -16.55
N GLU A 337 10.95 -23.48 -16.88
CA GLU A 337 11.98 -24.26 -17.57
C GLU A 337 12.37 -23.68 -18.94
N GLY A 338 11.54 -22.78 -19.51
CA GLY A 338 11.79 -22.07 -20.76
C GLY A 338 12.41 -20.67 -20.59
N GLY A 339 12.77 -20.24 -19.38
CA GLY A 339 13.41 -18.95 -19.15
C GLY A 339 12.43 -17.77 -19.05
N GLN A 340 11.11 -18.00 -19.00
CA GLN A 340 10.10 -16.94 -18.93
C GLN A 340 9.55 -16.74 -17.52
N GLN A 341 9.11 -15.51 -17.20
CA GLN A 341 8.52 -15.23 -15.90
C GLN A 341 7.18 -15.95 -15.74
N THR A 342 7.02 -16.62 -14.60
CA THR A 342 5.82 -17.38 -14.29
C THR A 342 4.64 -16.44 -13.99
N HIS A 343 3.65 -16.46 -14.87
CA HIS A 343 2.35 -15.82 -14.69
C HIS A 343 1.38 -16.74 -13.95
N ILE A 344 0.89 -16.34 -12.77
CA ILE A 344 -0.21 -17.03 -12.09
C ILE A 344 -1.50 -16.30 -12.47
N MET A 345 -2.37 -16.99 -13.18
CA MET A 345 -3.72 -16.52 -13.49
C MET A 345 -4.66 -17.04 -12.41
N SER A 346 -5.41 -16.15 -11.78
CA SER A 346 -6.47 -16.48 -10.81
C SER A 346 -7.79 -15.96 -11.36
N VAL A 347 -8.68 -16.87 -11.72
CA VAL A 347 -10.07 -16.52 -12.03
C VAL A 347 -10.82 -16.45 -10.70
N VAL A 348 -11.54 -15.37 -10.38
CA VAL A 348 -12.29 -15.21 -9.14
C VAL A 348 -13.76 -14.97 -9.43
N GLY A 349 -14.68 -15.76 -8.88
CA GLY A 349 -16.11 -15.56 -9.09
C GLY A 349 -16.60 -14.25 -8.48
N HIS A 350 -17.46 -13.56 -9.21
CA HIS A 350 -17.85 -12.20 -8.89
C HIS A 350 -18.73 -12.13 -7.62
N GLU A 351 -19.58 -13.12 -7.39
CA GLU A 351 -20.53 -13.14 -6.27
C GLU A 351 -19.97 -13.81 -5.01
N SER A 352 -19.40 -15.01 -5.15
CA SER A 352 -18.77 -15.82 -4.10
C SER A 352 -17.38 -15.34 -3.71
N GLN A 353 -16.66 -14.68 -4.61
CA GLN A 353 -15.24 -14.34 -4.44
C GLN A 353 -14.31 -15.56 -4.37
N ASN A 354 -14.75 -16.73 -4.84
CA ASN A 354 -13.95 -17.97 -4.90
C ASN A 354 -13.00 -17.97 -6.10
N CYS A 355 -11.83 -18.62 -6.02
CA CYS A 355 -10.81 -18.60 -7.08
C CYS A 355 -10.87 -19.87 -7.95
N TYR A 356 -11.32 -19.80 -9.20
CA TYR A 356 -11.73 -20.95 -10.01
C TYR A 356 -10.65 -21.69 -10.82
N THR A 357 -9.50 -21.14 -11.25
CA THR A 357 -8.51 -21.97 -12.00
C THR A 357 -7.03 -21.54 -11.97
N GLN A 358 -6.24 -22.51 -12.46
CA GLN A 358 -4.81 -22.85 -12.44
C GLN A 358 -3.84 -22.09 -13.39
N LYS A 359 -2.54 -22.30 -13.11
CA LYS A 359 -1.46 -22.32 -14.12
C LYS A 359 -1.25 -23.75 -14.67
N LYS A 360 -1.16 -23.91 -15.99
CA LYS A 360 -0.51 -25.08 -16.64
C LYS A 360 0.98 -25.05 -16.35
#